data_AF-A0A915K2I1-F1
#
_entry.id   AF-A0A915K2I1-F1
#
_cell.length_a   1.000
_cell.length_b   1.000
_cell.length_c   1.000
_cell.angle_alpha   90.00
_cell.angle_beta   90.00
_cell.angle_gamma   90.00
#
_symmetry.space_group_name_H-M   'P 1'
#
loop_
_entity.id
_entity.type
_entity.pdbx_description
1 polymer ?
#
loop_
_entity_poly.entity_id
_entity_poly.type
_entity_poly.pdbx_seq_one_letter_code
_entity_poly.pdbx_strand_id
1 'polypeptide(L)'
;MKLIFLEIFALSGHVFLLVYICLLNAEEASVFRNWYRIRQIVDENLAAAENADLQPSVSLANLSRDQLITIRRDFELYVCRIEWNFVLITALNLVWDVCFLVTVFYYHTAAQKFLAFGLAVFSWFITYRLWYKCENASPGLPGHSVIKYNERPDLLTIKK
;
A
#
# COMPACT_ATOMS: atom_id res chain seq x y z
N MET A 1 -36.11 -17.93 -15.92
CA MET A 1 -34.82 -17.61 -16.56
C MET A 1 -34.34 -16.17 -16.31
N LYS A 2 -35.19 -15.13 -16.45
CA LYS A 2 -34.80 -13.72 -16.19
C LYS A 2 -34.36 -13.41 -14.74
N LEU A 3 -34.98 -14.05 -13.73
CA LEU A 3 -34.62 -13.87 -12.31
C LEU A 3 -33.22 -14.41 -11.97
N ILE A 4 -32.85 -15.57 -12.53
CA ILE A 4 -31.53 -16.19 -12.34
C ILE A 4 -30.41 -15.32 -12.94
N PHE A 5 -30.67 -14.69 -14.08
CA PHE A 5 -29.68 -13.83 -14.74
C PHE A 5 -29.36 -12.55 -13.94
N LEU A 6 -30.36 -11.98 -13.26
CA LEU A 6 -30.19 -10.80 -12.40
C LEU A 6 -29.40 -11.12 -11.11
N GLU A 7 -29.65 -12.27 -10.49
CA GLU A 7 -28.85 -12.70 -9.32
C GLU A 7 -27.40 -13.01 -9.69
N ILE A 8 -27.19 -13.63 -10.85
CA ILE A 8 -25.87 -13.91 -11.39
C ILE A 8 -25.09 -12.61 -11.69
N PHE A 9 -25.74 -11.59 -12.24
CA PHE A 9 -25.13 -10.29 -12.50
C PHE A 9 -24.79 -9.56 -11.19
N ALA A 10 -25.70 -9.58 -10.21
CA ALA A 10 -25.44 -9.03 -8.88
C ALA A 10 -24.25 -9.74 -8.22
N LEU A 11 -24.20 -11.07 -8.24
CA LEU A 11 -23.11 -11.87 -7.66
C LEU A 11 -21.75 -11.61 -8.33
N SER A 12 -21.72 -11.48 -9.66
CA SER A 12 -20.51 -11.14 -10.41
C SER A 12 -19.92 -9.80 -9.96
N GLY A 13 -20.77 -8.81 -9.67
CA GLY A 13 -20.35 -7.53 -9.07
C GLY A 13 -19.72 -7.67 -7.68
N HIS A 14 -20.24 -8.56 -6.84
CA HIS A 14 -19.67 -8.83 -5.51
C HIS A 14 -18.28 -9.47 -5.63
N VAL A 15 -18.12 -10.45 -6.53
CA VAL A 15 -16.82 -11.09 -6.78
C VAL A 15 -15.79 -10.07 -7.30
N PHE A 16 -16.19 -9.21 -8.25
CA PHE A 16 -15.36 -8.12 -8.73
C PHE A 16 -14.91 -7.21 -7.57
N LEU A 17 -15.85 -6.74 -6.76
CA LEU A 17 -15.59 -5.81 -5.67
C LEU A 17 -14.68 -6.44 -4.60
N LEU A 18 -14.93 -7.69 -4.23
CA LEU A 18 -14.13 -8.44 -3.25
C LEU A 18 -12.67 -8.55 -3.70
N VAL A 19 -12.45 -9.01 -4.94
CA VAL A 19 -11.09 -9.14 -5.49
C VAL A 19 -10.41 -7.78 -5.59
N TYR A 20 -11.14 -6.75 -6.04
CA TYR A 20 -10.61 -5.40 -6.15
C TYR A 20 -10.17 -4.83 -4.80
N ILE A 21 -11.00 -4.99 -3.76
CA ILE A 21 -10.68 -4.52 -2.40
C ILE A 21 -9.50 -5.29 -1.80
N CYS A 22 -9.40 -6.61 -2.02
CA CYS A 22 -8.24 -7.39 -1.56
C CYS A 22 -6.94 -6.88 -2.21
N LEU A 23 -6.95 -6.60 -3.52
CA LEU A 23 -5.79 -6.06 -4.24
C LEU A 23 -5.42 -4.65 -3.78
N LEU A 24 -6.42 -3.80 -3.50
CA LEU A 24 -6.23 -2.45 -2.96
C LEU A 24 -5.58 -2.52 -1.57
N ASN A 25 -6.15 -3.31 -0.66
CA ASN A 25 -5.58 -3.52 0.68
C ASN A 25 -4.16 -4.08 0.63
N ALA A 26 -3.85 -4.97 -0.32
CA ALA A 26 -2.51 -5.52 -0.47
C ALA A 26 -1.47 -4.47 -0.91
N GLU A 27 -1.83 -3.56 -1.83
CA GLU A 27 -0.95 -2.44 -2.23
C GLU A 27 -0.74 -1.46 -1.06
N GLU A 28 -1.80 -1.08 -0.34
CA GLU A 28 -1.68 -0.24 0.86
C GLU A 28 -0.85 -0.91 1.96
N ALA A 29 -1.04 -2.22 2.16
CA ALA A 29 -0.28 -2.99 3.14
C ALA A 29 1.21 -3.12 2.77
N SER A 30 1.54 -3.08 1.46
CA SER A 30 2.91 -3.25 0.97
C SER A 30 3.86 -2.17 1.48
N VAL A 31 3.32 -0.97 1.74
CA VAL A 31 4.05 0.20 2.23
C VAL A 31 4.61 -0.02 3.64
N PHE A 32 3.93 -0.80 4.48
CA PHE A 32 4.38 -1.05 5.85
C PHE A 32 5.64 -1.91 5.93
N ARG A 33 6.02 -2.62 4.85
CA ARG A 33 7.15 -3.56 4.84
C ARG A 33 8.47 -2.93 5.29
N ASN A 34 8.72 -1.70 4.87
CA ASN A 34 9.96 -0.97 5.16
C ASN A 34 9.75 0.23 6.09
N TRP A 35 8.58 0.33 6.74
CA TRP A 35 8.21 1.51 7.53
C TRP A 35 9.18 1.80 8.69
N TYR A 36 9.69 0.76 9.36
CA TYR A 36 10.69 0.91 10.43
C TYR A 36 12.00 1.56 9.97
N ARG A 37 12.34 1.47 8.67
CA ARG A 37 13.54 2.09 8.11
C ARG A 37 13.50 3.62 8.18
N ILE A 38 12.32 4.22 8.26
CA ILE A 38 12.16 5.67 8.44
C ILE A 38 12.90 6.12 9.70
N ARG A 39 12.75 5.39 10.81
CA ARG A 39 13.44 5.69 12.07
C ARG A 39 14.95 5.68 11.88
N GLN A 40 15.48 4.64 11.24
CA GLN A 40 16.90 4.52 10.96
C GLN A 40 17.43 5.69 10.12
N ILE A 41 16.73 6.05 9.03
CA ILE A 41 17.11 7.17 8.16
C ILE A 41 17.14 8.48 8.96
N VAL A 42 16.15 8.72 9.82
CA VAL A 42 16.06 9.93 10.63
C VAL A 42 17.20 9.97 11.67
N ASP A 43 17.48 8.86 12.35
CA ASP A 43 18.55 8.75 13.34
C ASP A 43 19.94 8.95 12.69
N GLU A 44 20.17 8.39 11.50
CA GLU A 44 21.41 8.61 10.72
C GLU A 44 21.61 10.07 10.32
N ASN A 45 20.55 10.75 9.84
CA ASN A 45 20.63 12.16 9.45
C ASN A 45 20.81 13.09 10.66
N LEU A 46 20.26 12.74 11.83
CA LEU A 46 20.51 13.45 13.08
C LEU A 46 21.98 13.32 13.52
N ALA A 47 22.55 12.11 13.43
CA ALA A 47 23.96 11.88 13.77
C ALA A 47 24.93 12.59 12.80
N ALA A 48 24.60 12.62 11.50
CA ALA A 48 25.36 13.34 10.48
C ALA A 48 25.29 14.87 10.65
N ALA A 49 24.18 15.39 11.18
CA ALA A 49 24.05 16.82 11.51
C ALA A 49 24.95 17.24 12.70
N GLU A 50 25.29 16.30 13.60
CA GLU A 50 26.20 16.53 14.71
C GLU A 50 27.67 16.26 14.34
N ASN A 51 27.93 15.25 13.51
CA ASN A 51 29.27 14.84 13.09
C ASN A 51 29.37 14.85 11.55
N ALA A 52 30.06 15.85 11.00
CA ALA A 52 30.21 16.03 9.56
C ALA A 52 30.97 14.89 8.83
N ASP A 53 31.63 14.00 9.56
CA ASP A 53 32.34 12.84 9.02
C ASP A 53 31.40 11.64 8.73
N LEU A 54 30.21 11.62 9.34
CA LEU A 54 29.22 10.56 9.13
C LEU A 54 28.36 10.85 7.90
N GLN A 55 28.34 9.92 6.94
CA GLN A 55 27.44 9.99 5.78
C GLN A 55 26.20 9.12 6.00
N PRO A 56 24.98 9.69 5.93
CA PRO A 56 23.74 8.94 6.08
C PRO A 56 23.43 8.10 4.83
N SER A 57 22.67 7.01 4.99
CA SER A 57 22.30 6.13 3.87
C SER A 57 21.40 6.82 2.83
N VAL A 58 20.56 7.76 3.28
CA VAL A 58 19.74 8.63 2.44
C VAL A 58 19.92 10.05 2.96
N SER A 59 20.46 10.94 2.12
CA SER A 59 20.67 12.34 2.51
C SER A 59 19.35 13.11 2.51
N LEU A 60 18.98 13.64 3.68
CA LEU A 60 17.85 14.54 3.86
C LEU A 60 18.32 16.01 3.94
N ALA A 61 19.26 16.41 3.07
CA ALA A 61 19.91 17.73 3.11
C ALA A 61 18.96 18.93 3.06
N ASN A 62 17.73 18.75 2.57
CA ASN A 62 16.71 19.80 2.52
C ASN A 62 15.95 19.99 3.84
N LEU A 63 16.19 19.17 4.86
CA LEU A 63 15.49 19.22 6.16
C LEU A 63 16.41 19.73 7.27
N SER A 64 15.89 20.67 8.07
CA SER A 64 16.58 21.18 9.27
C SER A 64 16.58 20.15 10.41
N ARG A 65 17.55 20.23 11.32
CA ARG A 65 17.65 19.38 12.51
C ARG A 65 16.37 19.39 13.35
N ASP A 66 15.73 20.55 13.51
CA ASP A 66 14.48 20.68 14.26
C ASP A 66 13.31 19.93 13.60
N GLN A 67 13.29 19.90 12.26
CA GLN A 67 12.31 19.14 11.49
C GLN A 67 12.54 17.64 11.67
N LEU A 68 13.80 17.18 11.66
CA LEU A 68 14.14 15.78 11.92
C LEU A 68 13.72 15.31 13.31
N ILE A 69 13.93 16.14 14.35
CA ILE A 69 13.48 15.84 15.72
C ILE A 69 11.95 15.74 15.79
N THR A 70 11.24 16.64 15.09
CA THR A 70 9.77 16.62 15.02
C THR A 70 9.27 15.34 14.36
N ILE A 71 9.85 14.97 13.20
CA ILE A 71 9.51 13.73 12.48
C ILE A 71 9.77 12.51 13.36
N ARG A 72 10.90 12.47 14.06
CA ARG A 72 11.25 11.36 14.98
C ARG A 72 10.21 11.20 16.08
N ARG A 73 9.85 12.30 16.73
CA ARG A 73 8.83 12.32 17.80
C ARG A 73 7.49 11.85 17.27
N ASP A 74 7.05 12.41 16.15
CA ASP A 74 5.75 12.09 15.57
C ASP A 74 5.71 10.63 15.12
N PHE A 75 6.79 10.10 14.54
CA PHE A 75 6.92 8.68 14.23
C PHE A 75 6.75 7.80 15.48
N GLU A 76 7.43 8.12 16.58
CA GLU A 76 7.32 7.38 17.85
C GLU A 76 5.90 7.45 18.44
N LEU A 77 5.17 8.56 18.23
CA LEU A 77 3.78 8.70 18.66
C LEU A 77 2.80 7.88 17.80
N TYR A 78 3.03 7.82 16.49
CA TYR A 78 2.11 7.16 15.55
C TYR A 78 2.40 5.68 15.33
N VAL A 79 3.58 5.16 15.72
CA VAL A 79 3.98 3.77 15.45
C VAL A 79 2.93 2.75 15.91
N CYS A 80 2.43 2.88 17.13
CA CYS A 80 1.41 1.96 17.67
C CYS A 80 0.10 2.05 16.89
N ARG A 81 -0.33 3.25 16.49
CA ARG A 81 -1.52 3.44 15.65
C ARG A 81 -1.35 2.79 14.29
N ILE A 82 -0.16 2.88 13.70
CA ILE A 82 0.17 2.30 12.40
C ILE A 82 0.18 0.77 12.47
N GLU A 83 0.78 0.20 13.51
CA GLU A 83 0.76 -1.25 13.76
C GLU A 83 -0.67 -1.78 13.88
N TRP A 84 -1.53 -1.09 14.62
CA TRP A 84 -2.95 -1.45 14.71
C TRP A 84 -3.67 -1.36 13.37
N ASN A 85 -3.40 -0.34 12.56
CA ASN A 85 -3.95 -0.26 11.21
C ASN A 85 -3.52 -1.45 10.34
N PHE A 86 -2.26 -1.88 10.42
CA PHE A 86 -1.78 -3.05 9.70
C PHE A 86 -2.53 -4.33 10.12
N VAL A 87 -2.73 -4.52 11.43
CA VAL A 87 -3.53 -5.64 11.95
C VAL A 87 -4.98 -5.58 11.46
N LEU A 88 -5.60 -4.39 11.46
CA LEU A 88 -6.97 -4.19 10.99
C LEU A 88 -7.12 -4.47 9.49
N ILE A 89 -6.20 -3.97 8.66
CA ILE A 89 -6.18 -4.25 7.21
C ILE A 89 -6.04 -5.75 6.95
N THR A 90 -5.17 -6.42 7.71
CA THR A 90 -4.95 -7.87 7.60
C THR A 90 -6.21 -8.66 7.99
N ALA A 91 -6.85 -8.30 9.11
CA ALA A 91 -8.09 -8.94 9.56
C ALA A 91 -9.23 -8.71 8.57
N LEU A 92 -9.35 -7.49 8.04
CA LEU A 92 -10.33 -7.15 7.03
C LEU A 92 -10.10 -7.94 5.73
N ASN A 93 -8.84 -8.12 5.32
CA ASN A 93 -8.50 -8.94 4.15
C ASN A 93 -8.88 -10.41 4.36
N LEU A 94 -8.66 -10.96 5.56
CA LEU A 94 -9.08 -12.32 5.89
C LEU A 94 -10.60 -12.52 5.80
N VAL A 95 -11.37 -11.53 6.28
CA VAL A 95 -12.84 -11.55 6.15
C VAL A 95 -13.24 -11.58 4.67
N TRP A 96 -12.60 -10.76 3.84
CA TRP A 96 -12.88 -10.73 2.40
C TRP A 96 -12.49 -12.02 1.68
N ASP A 97 -11.38 -12.65 2.05
CA ASP A 97 -10.96 -13.94 1.49
C ASP A 97 -11.97 -15.05 1.82
N VAL A 98 -12.51 -15.08 3.05
CA VAL A 98 -13.58 -16.03 3.43
C VAL A 98 -14.86 -15.75 2.66
N CYS A 99 -15.28 -14.48 2.52
CA CYS A 99 -16.44 -14.11 1.71
C CYS A 99 -16.27 -14.54 0.25
N PHE A 100 -15.09 -14.30 -0.35
CA PHE A 100 -14.78 -14.75 -1.69
C PHE A 100 -14.85 -16.27 -1.81
N LEU A 101 -14.24 -17.01 -0.88
CA LEU A 101 -14.27 -18.47 -0.89
C LEU A 101 -15.70 -19.04 -0.82
N VAL A 102 -16.56 -18.49 0.04
CA VAL A 102 -17.98 -18.86 0.13
C VAL A 102 -18.71 -18.57 -1.19
N THR A 103 -18.48 -17.40 -1.80
CA THR A 103 -19.09 -17.07 -3.10
C THR A 103 -18.60 -17.99 -4.22
N VAL A 104 -17.35 -18.46 -4.18
CA VAL A 104 -16.81 -19.42 -5.15
C VAL A 104 -17.48 -20.78 -4.99
N PHE A 105 -17.60 -21.30 -3.77
CA PHE A 105 -18.18 -22.63 -3.52
C PHE A 105 -19.69 -22.72 -3.68
N TYR A 106 -20.44 -21.65 -3.39
CA TYR A 106 -21.91 -21.71 -3.38
C TYR A 106 -22.56 -21.64 -4.78
N TYR A 107 -21.88 -21.07 -5.79
CA TYR A 107 -22.49 -20.81 -7.10
C TYR A 107 -21.77 -21.53 -8.26
N HIS A 108 -22.54 -22.12 -9.19
CA HIS A 108 -22.00 -23.03 -10.20
C HIS A 108 -21.31 -22.39 -11.42
N THR A 109 -21.53 -21.10 -11.73
CA THR A 109 -20.96 -20.48 -12.94
C THR A 109 -19.56 -19.89 -12.72
N ALA A 110 -18.53 -20.73 -12.81
CA ALA A 110 -17.13 -20.30 -12.65
C ALA A 110 -16.70 -19.25 -13.70
N ALA A 111 -17.17 -19.34 -14.94
CA ALA A 111 -16.76 -18.46 -16.04
C ALA A 111 -17.03 -16.97 -15.77
N GLN A 112 -18.18 -16.63 -15.19
CA GLN A 112 -18.51 -15.24 -14.87
C GLN A 112 -17.66 -14.71 -13.71
N LYS A 113 -17.32 -15.57 -12.74
CA LYS A 113 -16.42 -15.21 -11.64
C LYS A 113 -15.00 -14.96 -12.14
N PHE A 114 -14.52 -15.74 -13.10
CA PHE A 114 -13.23 -15.49 -13.75
C PHE A 114 -13.20 -14.17 -14.53
N LEU A 115 -14.28 -13.82 -15.23
CA LEU A 115 -14.40 -12.52 -15.89
C LEU A 115 -14.41 -11.37 -14.86
N ALA A 116 -15.17 -11.51 -13.78
CA ALA A 116 -15.19 -10.53 -12.69
C ALA A 116 -13.80 -10.35 -12.05
N PHE A 117 -13.09 -11.46 -11.79
CA PHE A 117 -11.71 -11.45 -11.30
C PHE A 117 -10.77 -10.72 -12.28
N GLY A 118 -10.84 -11.04 -13.58
CA GLY A 118 -10.02 -10.40 -14.60
C GLY A 118 -10.27 -8.90 -14.69
N LEU A 119 -11.55 -8.48 -14.65
CA LEU A 119 -11.93 -7.07 -14.60
C LEU A 119 -11.43 -6.39 -13.33
N ALA A 120 -11.48 -7.05 -12.17
CA ALA A 120 -10.97 -6.50 -10.92
C ALA A 120 -9.46 -6.25 -10.97
N VAL A 121 -8.69 -7.22 -11.47
CA VAL A 121 -7.23 -7.07 -11.69
C VAL A 121 -6.96 -5.94 -12.68
N PHE A 122 -7.74 -5.84 -13.76
CA PHE A 122 -7.60 -4.77 -14.74
C PHE A 122 -7.91 -3.39 -14.16
N SER A 123 -8.99 -3.25 -13.40
CA SER A 123 -9.35 -2.01 -12.69
C SER A 123 -8.30 -1.62 -11.66
N TRP A 124 -7.77 -2.59 -10.91
CA TRP A 124 -6.65 -2.36 -9.99
C TRP A 124 -5.39 -1.87 -10.73
N PHE A 125 -5.08 -2.48 -11.87
CA PHE A 125 -3.96 -2.05 -12.72
C PHE A 125 -4.13 -0.60 -13.18
N ILE A 126 -5.33 -0.23 -13.68
CA ILE A 126 -5.62 1.15 -14.04
C ILE A 126 -5.44 2.08 -12.84
N THR A 127 -5.96 1.71 -11.68
CA THR A 127 -5.90 2.51 -10.45
C THR A 127 -4.43 2.78 -10.06
N TYR A 128 -3.65 1.73 -9.82
CA TYR A 128 -2.31 1.87 -9.24
C TYR A 128 -1.19 2.11 -10.27
N ARG A 129 -1.38 1.69 -11.53
CA ARG A 129 -0.32 1.79 -12.55
C ARG A 129 -0.53 2.94 -13.53
N LEU A 130 -1.76 3.45 -13.69
CA LEU A 130 -2.04 4.59 -14.55
C LEU A 130 -2.47 5.81 -13.73
N TRP A 131 -3.62 5.73 -13.04
CA TRP A 131 -4.20 6.89 -12.36
C TRP A 131 -3.31 7.39 -11.23
N TYR A 132 -2.84 6.50 -10.35
CA TYR A 132 -2.05 6.91 -9.18
C TYR A 132 -0.68 7.50 -9.50
N LYS A 133 -0.22 7.36 -10.74
CA LYS A 133 1.00 8.00 -11.25
C LYS A 133 0.75 9.39 -11.84
N CYS A 134 -0.49 9.77 -12.10
CA CYS A 134 -0.82 11.09 -12.64
C CYS A 134 -0.78 12.14 -11.54
N GLU A 135 0.32 12.91 -11.48
CA GLU A 135 0.59 13.92 -10.44
C GLU A 135 -0.52 14.99 -10.30
N ASN A 136 -1.23 15.32 -11.39
CA ASN A 136 -2.23 16.39 -11.38
C ASN A 136 -3.67 15.93 -11.07
N ALA A 137 -3.94 14.63 -11.07
CA ALA A 137 -5.32 14.10 -11.01
C ALA A 137 -5.52 13.03 -9.95
N SER A 138 -4.49 12.72 -9.15
CA SER A 138 -4.51 11.61 -8.19
C SER A 138 -3.99 12.00 -6.81
N PRO A 139 -4.48 11.38 -5.73
CA PRO A 139 -3.89 11.47 -4.39
C PRO A 139 -2.44 10.96 -4.26
N GLY A 140 -1.91 10.29 -5.30
CA GLY A 140 -0.54 9.79 -5.36
C GLY A 140 -0.42 8.30 -4.98
N LEU A 141 0.78 7.74 -5.14
CA LEU A 141 1.07 6.34 -4.81
C LEU A 141 1.22 6.16 -3.29
N PRO A 142 0.76 5.02 -2.74
CA PRO A 142 0.91 4.75 -1.32
C PRO A 142 2.40 4.63 -0.99
N GLY A 143 2.80 5.26 0.13
CA GLY A 143 4.22 5.33 0.54
C GLY A 143 5.07 6.37 -0.20
N HIS A 144 4.49 7.16 -1.12
CA HIS A 144 5.18 8.30 -1.69
C HIS A 144 5.30 9.41 -0.64
N SER A 145 6.53 9.70 -0.20
CA SER A 145 6.81 10.76 0.74
C SER A 145 8.19 11.37 0.45
N VAL A 146 8.51 12.49 1.09
CA VAL A 146 9.83 13.12 1.01
C VAL A 146 10.94 12.14 1.44
N ILE A 147 10.61 11.21 2.34
CA ILE A 147 11.52 10.17 2.83
C ILE A 147 11.36 8.92 1.95
N LYS A 148 12.41 8.61 1.17
CA LYS A 148 12.47 7.43 0.30
C LYS A 148 12.88 6.17 1.06
N TYR A 149 12.05 5.72 1.99
CA TYR A 149 12.35 4.53 2.82
C TYR A 149 12.07 3.21 2.08
N ASN A 150 11.13 3.21 1.13
CA ASN A 150 10.71 2.01 0.41
C ASN A 150 11.57 1.70 -0.84
N GLU A 151 12.52 2.58 -1.19
CA GLU A 151 13.47 2.32 -2.28
C GLU A 151 14.51 1.30 -1.83
N ARG A 152 14.71 0.24 -2.63
CA ARG A 152 15.72 -0.77 -2.27
C ARG A 152 17.13 -0.15 -2.33
N PRO A 153 18.01 -0.42 -1.35
CA PRO A 153 19.34 0.19 -1.27
C PRO A 153 20.24 -0.10 -2.50
N ASP A 154 20.00 -1.17 -3.25
CA ASP A 154 20.69 -1.54 -4.50
C ASP A 154 20.40 -0.62 -5.70
N LEU A 155 19.33 0.18 -5.66
CA LEU A 155 18.99 1.12 -6.75
C LEU A 155 19.58 2.52 -6.55
N LEU A 156 20.09 2.83 -5.35
CA LEU A 156 20.74 4.10 -5.04
C LEU A 156 22.21 4.15 -5.50
N THR A 157 22.83 3.00 -5.75
CA THR A 157 24.20 2.91 -6.28
C THR A 157 24.30 3.12 -7.79
N ILE A 158 23.19 2.99 -8.53
CA ILE A 158 23.17 3.11 -10.00
C ILE A 158 22.96 4.57 -10.46
N LYS A 159 22.50 5.45 -9.57
CA LYS A 159 22.51 6.91 -9.80
C LYS A 159 23.71 7.55 -9.12
N LYS A 160 24.91 7.25 -9.61
CA LYS A 160 26.09 8.11 -9.45
C LYS A 160 26.55 8.57 -10.81
#